data_AF-A0A529F8X9-F1
#
_entry.id   AF-A0A529F8X9-F1
#
_cell.length_a   1.000
_cell.length_b   1.000
_cell.length_c   1.000
_cell.angle_alpha   90.00
_cell.angle_beta   90.00
_cell.angle_gamma   90.00
#
_symmetry.space_group_name_H-M   'P 1'
#
loop_
_entity.id
_entity.type
_entity.pdbx_description
1 polymer ?
#
loop_
_entity_poly.entity_id
_entity_poly.type
_entity_poly.pdbx_seq_one_letter_code
_entity_poly.pdbx_strand_id
1 'polypeptide(L)' 'MTNPAEILGLPKPAWAADEVAMLYDMASRFMSEEIAPRYDEFEKNEMVDRESWLKAGAAGLLCA' A
#
# COMPACT_ATOMS: atom_id res chain seq x y z
N MET A 1 -8.11 -7.28 13.65
CA MET A 1 -6.73 -7.79 13.53
C MET A 1 -5.94 -7.15 14.64
N THR A 2 -5.23 -7.91 15.47
CA THR A 2 -4.58 -7.34 16.67
C THR A 2 -3.28 -6.67 16.27
N ASN A 3 -3.12 -5.39 16.59
CA ASN A 3 -1.88 -4.65 16.36
C ASN A 3 -0.85 -5.00 17.46
N PRO A 4 0.28 -5.64 17.15
CA PRO A 4 1.26 -6.02 18.17
C PRO A 4 1.81 -4.83 18.98
N ALA A 5 1.88 -3.63 18.38
CA ALA A 5 2.33 -2.44 19.07
C ALA A 5 1.37 -2.02 20.20
N GLU A 6 0.06 -2.23 20.02
CA GLU A 6 -0.94 -1.95 21.05
C GLU A 6 -0.86 -2.95 22.20
N ILE A 7 -0.66 -4.24 21.91
CA ILE A 7 -0.50 -5.29 22.93
C ILE A 7 0.72 -5.02 23.81
N LEU A 8 1.83 -4.60 23.19
CA LEU A 8 3.11 -4.39 23.86
C LEU A 8 3.25 -2.97 24.44
N GLY A 9 2.24 -2.10 24.28
CA GLY A 9 2.28 -0.72 24.78
C GLY A 9 3.40 0.13 24.16
N LEU A 10 3.77 -0.13 22.91
CA LEU A 10 4.85 0.58 22.24
C LEU A 10 4.40 1.99 21.82
N PRO A 11 5.24 3.03 22.01
CA PRO A 11 4.91 4.36 21.52
C PRO A 11 4.85 4.37 19.99
N LYS A 12 4.02 5.26 19.43
CA LYS A 12 4.00 5.53 17.99
C LYS A 12 5.41 5.96 17.54
N PRO A 13 6.00 5.34 16.51
CA PRO A 13 7.33 5.70 16.08
C PRO A 13 7.35 7.12 15.50
N ALA A 14 8.41 7.88 15.80
CA ALA A 14 8.51 9.29 15.41
C ALA A 14 8.44 9.52 13.88
N TRP A 15 8.86 8.54 13.08
CA TRP A 15 8.80 8.62 11.62
C TRP A 15 7.37 8.49 11.07
N ALA A 16 6.45 7.85 11.80
CA ALA A 16 5.07 7.63 11.36
C ALA A 16 4.18 8.86 11.62
N ALA A 17 4.71 10.06 11.42
CA ALA A 17 3.96 11.31 11.53
C ALA A 17 2.75 11.31 10.59
N ASP A 18 1.86 12.29 10.74
CA ASP A 18 0.53 12.27 10.12
C ASP A 18 0.59 12.15 8.59
N GLU A 19 1.54 12.82 7.93
CA GLU A 19 1.76 12.69 6.48
C GLU A 19 2.11 11.26 6.06
N VAL A 20 2.94 10.57 6.84
CA VAL A 20 3.30 9.16 6.57
C VAL A 20 2.13 8.23 6.85
N ALA A 21 1.30 8.55 7.85
CA ALA A 21 0.07 7.80 8.11
C ALA A 21 -0.94 7.96 6.96
N MET A 22 -1.05 9.16 6.38
CA MET A 22 -1.88 9.41 5.20
C MET A 22 -1.35 8.65 3.98
N LEU A 23 -0.02 8.66 3.75
CA LEU A 23 0.60 7.87 2.69
C LEU A 23 0.33 6.37 2.87
N TYR A 24 0.42 5.87 4.10
CA TYR A 24 0.15 4.47 4.43
C TYR A 24 -1.30 4.08 4.11
N ASP A 25 -2.28 4.91 4.47
CA ASP A 25 -3.70 4.68 4.15
C ASP A 25 -3.94 4.70 2.64
N MET A 26 -3.38 5.69 1.92
CA MET A 26 -3.49 5.78 0.46
C MET A 26 -2.89 4.55 -0.24
N ALA A 27 -1.68 4.13 0.15
CA ALA A 27 -1.03 2.95 -0.40
C ALA A 27 -1.83 1.67 -0.08
N SER A 28 -2.33 1.53 1.15
CA SER A 28 -3.13 0.37 1.55
C SER A 28 -4.41 0.24 0.73
N ARG A 29 -5.11 1.36 0.50
CA ARG A 29 -6.32 1.38 -0.34
C ARG A 29 -6.03 1.02 -1.78
N PHE A 30 -4.99 1.60 -2.38
CA PHE A 30 -4.57 1.26 -3.75
C PHE A 30 -4.27 -0.24 -3.88
N MET A 31 -3.53 -0.80 -2.93
CA MET A 31 -3.23 -2.23 -2.94
C MET A 31 -4.50 -3.09 -2.79
N SER A 32 -5.43 -2.72 -1.92
CA SER A 32 -6.66 -3.49 -1.70
C SER A 32 -7.69 -3.37 -2.83
N GLU A 33 -7.77 -2.21 -3.47
CA GLU A 33 -8.82 -1.89 -4.46
C GLU A 33 -8.36 -2.18 -5.89
N GLU A 34 -7.09 -1.90 -6.23
CA GLU A 34 -6.59 -2.03 -7.60
C GLU A 34 -5.76 -3.30 -7.82
N ILE A 35 -4.97 -3.71 -6.83
CA ILE A 35 -4.01 -4.82 -6.99
C ILE A 35 -4.58 -6.16 -6.51
N ALA A 36 -5.08 -6.22 -5.27
CA ALA A 36 -5.53 -7.47 -4.65
C ALA A 36 -6.63 -8.20 -5.46
N PRO A 37 -7.63 -7.54 -6.08
CA PRO A 37 -8.65 -8.23 -6.87
C PRO A 37 -8.12 -8.92 -8.14
N ARG A 38 -6.93 -8.52 -8.60
CA ARG A 38 -6.28 -9.02 -9.83
C ARG A 38 -5.01 -9.81 -9.54
N TYR A 39 -4.74 -10.15 -8.28
CA TYR A 39 -3.46 -10.75 -7.88
C TYR A 39 -3.17 -12.07 -8.61
N ASP A 40 -4.17 -12.96 -8.72
CA ASP A 40 -4.05 -14.24 -9.44
C ASP A 40 -3.66 -14.06 -10.93
N GLU A 41 -4.11 -12.97 -11.57
CA GLU A 41 -3.72 -12.64 -12.94
C GLU A 41 -2.22 -12.31 -13.03
N PHE A 42 -1.72 -11.51 -12.08
CA PHE A 42 -0.31 -11.16 -12.01
C PHE A 42 0.57 -12.36 -11.71
N GLU A 43 0.16 -13.22 -10.78
CA GLU A 43 0.88 -14.46 -10.48
C GLU A 43 0.97 -15.37 -11.71
N LYS A 44 -0.17 -15.59 -12.40
CA LYS A 44 -0.21 -16.42 -13.60
C LYS A 44 0.66 -15.86 -14.74
N ASN A 45 0.72 -14.55 -14.87
CA ASN A 45 1.51 -13.87 -15.90
C ASN A 45 2.97 -13.64 -15.47
N GLU A 46 3.32 -13.96 -14.24
CA GLU A 46 4.61 -13.68 -13.59
C GLU A 46 5.02 -12.20 -13.68
N MET A 47 4.03 -11.30 -13.81
CA MET A 47 4.25 -9.89 -14.08
C MET A 47 3.04 -9.03 -13.70
N VAL A 48 3.31 -7.88 -13.10
CA VAL A 48 2.32 -6.79 -12.92
C VAL A 48 2.26 -5.95 -14.19
N ASP A 49 1.06 -5.76 -14.72
CA ASP A 49 0.85 -5.08 -15.99
C ASP A 49 1.23 -3.58 -15.96
N ARG A 50 1.49 -3.00 -17.14
CA ARG A 50 1.89 -1.59 -17.28
C ARG A 50 0.82 -0.60 -16.81
N GLU A 51 -0.46 -0.92 -16.99
CA GLU A 51 -1.57 -0.05 -16.58
C GLU A 51 -1.59 0.10 -15.06
N SER A 52 -1.36 -0.99 -14.32
CA SER A 52 -1.24 -0.98 -12.87
C SER A 52 -0.11 -0.05 -12.38
N TRP A 53 1.04 -0.05 -13.07
CA TRP A 53 2.13 0.91 -12.79
C TRP A 53 1.77 2.36 -13.11
N LEU A 54 1.10 2.60 -14.26
CA LEU A 54 0.66 3.94 -14.65
C LEU A 54 -0.37 4.50 -13.68
N LYS A 55 -1.31 3.67 -13.20
CA LYS A 55 -2.29 4.04 -12.17
C LYS A 55 -1.62 4.42 -10.86
N ALA A 56 -0.63 3.64 -10.40
CA ALA A 56 0.14 3.97 -9.21
C ALA A 56 0.88 5.31 -9.34
N GLY A 57 1.45 5.59 -10.52
CA GLY A 57 2.07 6.89 -10.83
C GLY A 57 1.07 8.04 -10.78
N ALA A 58 -0.10 7.89 -11.40
CA ALA A 58 -1.17 8.89 -11.37
C ALA A 58 -1.73 9.14 -9.96
N ALA A 59 -1.70 8.12 -9.08
CA ALA A 59 -2.07 8.23 -7.68
C ALA A 59 -0.98 8.89 -6.80
N GLY A 60 0.17 9.27 -7.36
CA GLY A 60 1.29 9.86 -6.63
C GLY A 60 2.06 8.87 -5.76
N LEU A 61 1.88 7.56 -5.96
CA LEU A 61 2.59 6.51 -5.23
C LEU A 61 3.97 6.21 -5.82
N LEU A 62 4.25 6.66 -7.05
CA LEU A 62 5.53 6.52 -7.72
C LEU A 62 6.10 7.90 -8.06
N CYS A 63 7.42 8.04 -8.01
CA CYS A 63 8.14 9.24 -8.46
C CYS A 63 8.23 9.28 -9.99
N ALA A 64 7.07 9.29 -10.65
CA ALA A 64 6.92 9.26 -12.11
C ALA A 64 7.29 10.61 -12.76
#